data_AF-A0A7S7LTH2-F1
#
_entry.id   AF-A0A7S7LTH2-F1
#
_cell.length_a   1.000
_cell.length_b   1.000
_cell.length_c   1.000
_cell.angle_alpha   90.00
_cell.angle_beta   90.00
_cell.angle_gamma   90.00
#
_symmetry.space_group_name_H-M   'P 1'
#
loop_
_entity.id
_entity.type
_entity.pdbx_description
1 polymer ?
#
loop_
_entity_poly.entity_id
_entity_poly.type
_entity_poly.pdbx_seq_one_letter_code
_entity_poly.pdbx_strand_id
1 'polypeptide(L)' 'MLRIYKKVYEFKLPLQTASFGITQYRSGDILKSMFQICDEDLYIAKENGRNRVELI' A
#
# COMPACT_ATOMS: atom_id res chain seq x y z
N MET A 1 8.22 -5.83 44.69
CA MET A 1 8.57 -5.13 43.44
C MET A 1 8.62 -6.16 42.32
N LEU A 2 7.52 -6.37 41.58
CA LEU A 2 7.50 -7.32 40.47
C LEU A 2 8.14 -6.68 39.23
N ARG A 3 9.18 -7.31 38.69
CA ARG A 3 9.85 -6.92 37.44
C ARG A 3 9.20 -7.74 36.30
N ILE A 4 8.40 -7.07 35.47
CA ILE A 4 7.76 -7.68 34.30
C ILE A 4 8.79 -7.74 33.18
N TYR A 5 9.32 -8.92 32.86
CA TYR A 5 10.21 -9.10 31.73
C TYR A 5 9.38 -9.19 30.44
N LYS A 6 9.42 -8.14 29.62
CA LYS A 6 8.84 -8.16 28.26
C LYS A 6 9.78 -8.97 27.37
N LYS A 7 9.35 -10.18 27.00
CA LYS A 7 10.06 -11.04 26.05
C LYS A 7 9.95 -10.38 24.66
N VAL A 8 11.03 -9.78 24.20
CA VAL A 8 11.13 -9.26 22.83
C VAL A 8 11.40 -10.45 21.93
N TYR A 9 10.44 -10.82 21.10
CA TYR A 9 10.64 -11.83 20.07
C TYR A 9 11.29 -11.15 18.87
N GLU A 10 12.53 -11.52 18.54
CA GLU A 10 13.10 -11.21 17.24
C GLU A 10 12.40 -12.07 16.18
N PHE A 11 11.38 -11.51 15.54
CA PHE A 11 10.70 -12.17 14.43
C PHE A 11 11.28 -11.66 13.12
N LYS A 12 11.96 -12.54 12.39
CA LYS A 12 12.46 -12.24 11.05
C LYS A 12 11.30 -12.41 10.06
N LEU A 13 10.70 -11.30 9.63
CA LEU A 13 9.66 -11.32 8.61
C LEU A 13 10.27 -11.79 7.27
N PRO A 14 9.54 -12.61 6.49
CA PRO A 14 9.95 -12.95 5.13
C PRO A 14 9.98 -11.68 4.26
N LEU A 15 10.75 -11.73 3.17
CA LEU A 15 10.72 -10.66 2.16
C LEU A 15 9.32 -10.57 1.58
N GLN A 16 8.71 -9.39 1.67
CA GLN A 16 7.40 -9.11 1.12
C GLN A 16 7.49 -7.92 0.17
N THR A 17 6.67 -7.97 -0.87
CA THR A 17 6.51 -6.89 -1.84
C THR A 17 5.13 -6.26 -1.70
N ALA A 18 5.01 -4.98 -2.03
CA ALA A 18 3.74 -4.28 -2.10
C ALA A 18 3.47 -3.78 -3.53
N SER A 19 2.24 -3.41 -3.81
CA SER A 19 1.83 -2.80 -5.08
C SER A 19 1.01 -1.56 -4.78
N PHE A 20 1.06 -0.59 -5.67
CA PHE A 20 0.46 0.73 -5.45
C PHE A 20 -0.18 1.23 -6.75
N GLY A 21 -1.38 1.80 -6.65
CA GLY A 21 -1.89 2.73 -7.64
C GLY A 21 -1.58 4.15 -7.16
N ILE A 22 -1.28 5.05 -8.10
CA ILE A 22 -1.00 6.45 -7.81
C ILE A 22 -1.88 7.29 -8.70
N THR A 23 -2.47 8.35 -8.14
CA THR A 23 -3.15 9.37 -8.93
C THR A 23 -2.61 10.75 -8.57
N GLN A 24 -2.71 11.69 -9.51
CA GLN A 24 -2.32 13.08 -9.31
C GLN A 24 -3.56 13.97 -9.32
N TYR A 25 -3.68 14.84 -8.31
CA TYR A 25 -4.69 15.89 -8.30
C TYR A 25 -4.56 16.82 -9.51
N ARG A 26 -5.69 17.10 -10.17
CA ARG A 26 -5.85 18.15 -11.18
C ARG A 26 -6.94 19.12 -10.74
N SER A 27 -6.82 20.37 -11.17
CA SER A 27 -7.80 21.42 -10.82
C SER A 27 -9.20 21.01 -11.28
N GLY A 28 -10.14 20.98 -10.34
CA GLY A 28 -11.52 20.54 -10.58
C GLY A 28 -11.79 19.07 -10.23
N ASP A 29 -10.78 18.29 -9.88
CA ASP A 29 -10.98 16.92 -9.39
C ASP A 29 -11.70 16.89 -8.05
N ILE A 30 -12.46 15.82 -7.84
CA ILE A 30 -13.10 15.52 -6.55
C ILE A 30 -12.37 14.35 -5.88
N LEU A 31 -12.28 14.40 -4.55
CA LEU A 31 -11.61 13.35 -3.78
C LEU A 31 -12.13 11.95 -4.11
N LYS A 32 -13.46 11.80 -4.28
CA LYS A 32 -14.07 10.51 -4.59
C LYS A 32 -13.53 9.90 -5.89
N SER A 33 -13.44 10.67 -6.96
CA SER A 33 -12.93 10.16 -8.25
C SER A 33 -11.44 9.86 -8.18
N MET A 34 -10.67 10.68 -7.46
CA MET A 34 -9.26 10.42 -7.24
C MET A 34 -9.02 9.11 -6.48
N PHE A 35 -9.75 8.86 -5.40
CA PHE A 35 -9.63 7.59 -4.67
C PHE A 35 -10.01 6.39 -5.53
N GLN A 36 -11.04 6.54 -6.37
CA GLN A 36 -11.45 5.49 -7.29
C GLN A 36 -10.34 5.18 -8.32
N ILE A 37 -9.76 6.20 -8.97
CA ILE A 37 -8.65 6.01 -9.94
C ILE A 37 -7.45 5.36 -9.27
N CYS A 38 -7.08 5.83 -8.06
CA CYS A 38 -5.98 5.27 -7.29
C CYS A 38 -6.20 3.78 -6.96
N ASP A 39 -7.44 3.40 -6.63
CA ASP A 39 -7.79 2.00 -6.34
C ASP A 39 -7.81 1.15 -7.61
N GLU A 40 -8.37 1.66 -8.71
CA GLU A 40 -8.35 0.99 -10.02
C GLU A 40 -6.92 0.69 -10.47
N ASP A 41 -6.01 1.66 -10.38
CA ASP A 41 -4.59 1.48 -10.70
C ASP A 41 -3.90 0.47 -9.78
N LEU A 42 -4.27 0.41 -8.49
CA LEU A 42 -3.79 -0.61 -7.56
C LEU A 42 -4.23 -2.03 -8.01
N TYR A 43 -5.46 -2.18 -8.48
CA TYR A 43 -5.93 -3.47 -8.99
C TYR A 43 -5.20 -3.88 -10.27
N ILE A 44 -4.96 -2.94 -11.19
CA ILE A 44 -4.13 -3.19 -12.38
C ILE A 44 -2.73 -3.66 -11.96
N ALA A 45 -2.13 -3.02 -10.95
CA ALA A 45 -0.82 -3.42 -10.42
C ALA A 45 -0.84 -4.87 -9.90
N LYS A 46 -1.91 -5.26 -9.19
CA LYS A 46 -2.08 -6.60 -8.61
C LYS A 46 -2.34 -7.67 -9.65
N GLU A 47 -3.09 -7.35 -10.70
CA GLU A 47 -3.43 -8.28 -11.78
C GLU A 47 -2.25 -8.49 -12.72
N ASN A 48 -1.44 -7.46 -12.96
CA ASN A 48 -0.29 -7.49 -13.88
C ASN A 48 1.05 -7.84 -13.20
N GLY A 49 1.03 -8.81 -12.29
CA GLY A 49 2.25 -9.39 -11.70
C GLY A 49 2.66 -8.87 -10.33
N ARG A 50 1.89 -7.95 -9.73
CA ARG A 50 2.18 -7.35 -8.40
C ARG A 50 3.55 -6.66 -8.38
N ASN A 51 4.11 -6.41 -7.19
CA ASN A 51 5.40 -5.74 -6.95
C ASN A 51 5.68 -4.57 -7.90
N ARG A 52 4.66 -3.74 -8.14
CA ARG A 52 4.71 -2.67 -9.13
C ARG A 52 3.82 -1.51 -8.74
N VAL A 53 4.09 -0.39 -9.42
CA VAL A 53 3.36 0.85 -9.29
C VAL A 53 2.69 1.14 -10.62
N GLU A 54 1.40 1.46 -10.59
CA GLU A 54 0.64 1.95 -11.74
C GLU A 54 0.28 3.42 -11.52
N LEU A 55 0.31 4.18 -12.61
CA LEU A 55 -0.07 5.59 -12.70
C LEU A 55 -0.54 5.79 -14.15
N ILE A 56 -1.84 5.75 -14.38
CA ILE A 56 -2.44 5.82 -15.71
C ILE A 56 -3.16 7.17 -15.93
#